data_AF-V5SGB4-F1
#
_entry.id   AF-V5SGB4-F1
#
_cell.length_a   1.000
_cell.length_b   1.000
_cell.length_c   1.000
_cell.angle_alpha   90.00
_cell.angle_beta   90.00
_cell.angle_gamma   90.00
#
_symmetry.space_group_name_H-M   'P 1'
#
loop_
_entity.id
_entity.type
_entity.pdbx_description
1 polymer ?
#
loop_
_entity_poly.entity_id
_entity_poly.type
_entity_poly.pdbx_seq_one_letter_code
_entity_poly.pdbx_strand_id
1 'polypeptide(L)'
;MRGTSITALAAAIWLASSLFLSVPVSATDPSAEAAVTWGQRSVVLEADGGRDIIRLLPPPGGGASRQTPAMPDLPFPPTDTGGPSGQGARLSGRSIEVPIRFEPWPGYETLSYIGVRFDSVTDPTLAFTLGLRRHTGVFVTETTPGGPAALAGLRFGDFVTAIDGTAVTETSQLVQEIEARQPGTDGTLSVWRVADDAPGYLGELRHLAEGGNTPAMLFLGKLYSNGTGVPRDATEALTWYRTAALAGSSNGMLFYGDALAGGAPIKDVVEAERWIRKAADAGNVAAVYRLGRMYRDGEGRPRDPLEALNLFKQAAEANYTPAMVAVGLMLEGGSGIEADHLQAVRWYKRAADAGDADGMAALGTMYSTGRGVERDYVTAATWYDEGAKRGQLLAIHNIAVLYDKGLGVSRSAQTAADYIYRALEMGYPFTFQQMTQNSQSWSRDFRRELQLRLASGGYYGGALDGAFGRSTLDAISRMVETQ
;
A
#
# COMPACT_ATOMS: atom_id res chain seq x y z
N MET A 1 -24.99 9.94 -2.19
CA MET A 1 -24.74 9.56 -0.79
C MET A 1 -23.57 8.60 -0.76
N ARG A 2 -22.35 9.13 -0.65
CA ARG A 2 -21.06 8.44 -0.71
C ARG A 2 -20.14 9.10 0.31
N GLY A 3 -19.26 8.30 0.93
CA GLY A 3 -18.00 8.78 1.48
C GLY A 3 -18.00 9.10 2.98
N THR A 4 -17.81 8.09 3.81
CA THR A 4 -17.21 8.25 5.15
C THR A 4 -16.26 7.09 5.38
N SER A 5 -15.18 7.34 6.12
CA SER A 5 -14.06 6.44 6.46
C SER A 5 -12.87 6.49 5.49
N ILE A 6 -11.95 7.43 5.70
CA ILE A 6 -10.47 7.29 5.83
C ILE A 6 -9.91 8.73 5.97
N THR A 7 -10.03 9.31 7.17
CA THR A 7 -9.38 10.58 7.56
C THR A 7 -9.10 10.56 9.06
N ALA A 8 -8.44 9.50 9.54
CA ALA A 8 -8.06 9.39 10.95
C ALA A 8 -6.64 8.87 11.08
N LEU A 9 -5.64 9.59 10.55
CA LEU A 9 -4.26 9.42 11.02
C LEU A 9 -3.29 10.60 10.79
N ALA A 10 -3.77 11.81 10.45
CA ALA A 10 -2.88 12.94 10.15
C ALA A 10 -3.09 14.18 11.05
N ALA A 11 -3.54 14.01 12.30
CA ALA A 11 -3.86 15.14 13.19
C ALA A 11 -3.17 15.11 14.58
N ALA A 12 -2.10 14.36 14.77
CA ALA A 12 -1.49 14.19 16.11
C ALA A 12 -0.28 15.09 16.43
N ILE A 13 0.19 15.97 15.53
CA ILE A 13 1.34 16.87 15.80
C ILE A 13 0.89 18.35 16.06
N TRP A 14 -0.41 18.67 16.00
CA TRP A 14 -0.86 20.08 16.00
C TRP A 14 -1.97 20.46 17.01
N LEU A 15 -2.07 19.78 18.16
CA LEU A 15 -2.99 20.20 19.25
C LEU A 15 -2.31 20.62 20.57
N ALA A 16 -1.02 20.93 20.58
CA ALA A 16 -0.30 21.30 21.82
C ALA A 16 0.24 22.75 21.85
N SER A 17 -0.16 23.64 20.93
CA SER A 17 0.32 25.03 20.96
C SER A 17 -0.67 25.97 20.30
N SER A 18 -1.74 26.36 21.00
CA SER A 18 -2.48 27.64 20.87
C SER A 18 -3.76 27.55 21.70
N LEU A 19 -3.78 28.19 22.87
CA LEU A 19 -4.90 28.98 23.42
C LEU A 19 -4.57 29.37 24.87
N PHE A 20 -3.76 30.41 25.02
CA PHE A 20 -3.92 31.37 26.10
C PHE A 20 -4.66 32.56 25.50
N LEU A 21 -5.86 32.85 26.01
CA LEU A 21 -6.38 34.21 26.15
C LEU A 21 -7.50 34.20 27.21
N SER A 22 -7.17 34.87 28.31
CA SER A 22 -7.97 35.30 29.46
C SER A 22 -9.26 36.02 29.01
N VAL A 23 -10.40 35.99 29.73
CA VAL A 23 -10.84 36.75 30.94
C VAL A 23 -12.39 36.57 31.04
N PRO A 24 -13.16 36.81 32.14
CA PRO A 24 -12.86 36.95 33.57
C PRO A 24 -13.61 35.94 34.48
N VAL A 25 -13.16 35.94 35.74
CA VAL A 25 -13.85 35.45 36.94
C VAL A 25 -15.16 36.23 37.19
N SER A 26 -16.23 35.51 37.50
CA SER A 26 -17.25 35.95 38.45
C SER A 26 -17.68 34.74 39.28
N ALA A 27 -17.46 34.83 40.58
CA ALA A 27 -17.85 33.85 41.58
C ALA A 27 -19.31 34.09 42.01
N THR A 28 -20.07 33.02 42.22
CA THR A 28 -21.09 32.92 43.29
C THR A 28 -21.57 31.47 43.45
N ASP A 29 -21.18 30.92 44.60
CA ASP A 29 -21.68 29.84 45.46
C ASP A 29 -22.21 28.46 44.98
N PRO A 30 -21.91 27.39 45.76
CA PRO A 30 -22.27 26.00 45.52
C PRO A 30 -23.55 25.59 46.29
N SER A 31 -24.38 24.72 45.71
CA SER A 31 -25.21 23.74 46.42
C SER A 31 -26.27 23.16 45.47
N ALA A 32 -26.21 21.85 45.24
CA ALA A 32 -27.38 20.97 45.21
C ALA A 32 -26.92 19.57 44.84
N GLU A 33 -26.89 18.74 45.88
CA GLU A 33 -26.86 17.28 45.80
C GLU A 33 -28.05 16.77 44.99
N ALA A 34 -27.81 15.74 44.18
CA ALA A 34 -28.82 14.73 43.91
C ALA A 34 -28.09 13.41 43.63
N ALA A 35 -27.83 12.69 44.72
CA ALA A 35 -27.54 11.28 44.70
C ALA A 35 -28.78 10.50 44.23
N VAL A 36 -28.59 9.60 43.28
CA VAL A 36 -29.46 8.43 43.13
C VAL A 36 -28.55 7.20 43.12
N THR A 37 -28.59 6.47 44.22
CA THR A 37 -28.05 5.12 44.34
C THR A 37 -29.21 4.17 44.63
N TRP A 38 -29.18 3.00 43.99
CA TRP A 38 -29.13 1.66 44.61
C TRP A 38 -29.81 0.61 43.73
N GLY A 39 -29.07 -0.48 43.47
CA GLY A 39 -29.53 -1.65 42.73
C GLY A 39 -28.48 -2.77 42.69
N GLN A 40 -28.02 -3.17 43.88
CA GLN A 40 -27.07 -4.22 44.26
C GLN A 40 -26.75 -5.35 43.24
N ARG A 41 -25.44 -5.60 43.04
CA ARG A 41 -24.77 -6.79 43.60
C ARG A 41 -23.25 -6.61 43.68
N SER A 42 -22.76 -6.93 44.86
CA SER A 42 -21.39 -6.92 45.38
C SER A 42 -20.39 -7.71 44.53
N VAL A 43 -19.26 -7.09 44.22
CA VAL A 43 -18.02 -7.79 43.84
C VAL A 43 -17.01 -7.60 44.96
N VAL A 44 -16.57 -8.73 45.51
CA VAL A 44 -15.46 -8.85 46.46
C VAL A 44 -14.17 -8.53 45.70
N LEU A 45 -13.40 -7.59 46.22
CA LEU A 45 -12.00 -7.36 45.83
C LEU A 45 -11.17 -8.51 46.42
N GLU A 46 -10.60 -9.34 45.56
CA GLU A 46 -9.47 -10.19 45.91
C GLU A 46 -8.37 -9.95 44.88
N ALA A 47 -7.25 -9.42 45.37
CA ALA A 47 -6.04 -9.24 44.59
C ALA A 47 -5.24 -10.54 44.66
N ASP A 48 -4.98 -11.19 43.54
CA ASP A 48 -3.71 -11.89 43.34
C ASP A 48 -3.40 -12.16 41.85
N GLY A 49 -2.11 -12.25 41.56
CA GLY A 49 -1.54 -11.98 40.24
C GLY A 49 -1.79 -12.97 39.11
N GLY A 50 -1.82 -12.41 37.90
CA GLY A 50 -1.20 -12.99 36.69
C GLY A 50 -1.96 -14.14 36.00
N ARG A 51 -2.43 -13.82 34.78
CA ARG A 51 -2.96 -14.68 33.69
C ARG A 51 -4.48 -14.88 33.69
N ASP A 52 -5.18 -13.97 33.01
CA ASP A 52 -6.54 -14.20 32.55
C ASP A 52 -6.53 -15.06 31.27
N ILE A 53 -6.84 -16.35 31.42
CA ILE A 53 -7.30 -17.20 30.33
C ILE A 53 -8.82 -17.29 30.47
N ILE A 54 -9.56 -16.58 29.62
CA ILE A 54 -11.02 -16.73 29.55
C ILE A 54 -11.34 -18.06 28.86
N ARG A 55 -11.73 -19.08 29.63
CA ARG A 55 -12.43 -20.26 29.13
C ARG A 55 -13.94 -19.97 29.14
N LEU A 56 -14.54 -19.78 27.96
CA LEU A 56 -15.99 -19.77 27.82
C LEU A 56 -16.53 -21.20 27.93
N LEU A 57 -17.28 -21.47 29.00
CA LEU A 57 -18.15 -22.64 29.10
C LEU A 57 -19.31 -22.50 28.10
N PRO A 58 -19.73 -23.58 27.42
CA PRO A 58 -20.88 -23.54 26.54
C PRO A 58 -22.19 -23.37 27.34
N PRO A 59 -23.22 -22.70 26.77
CA PRO A 59 -24.52 -22.55 27.43
C PRO A 59 -25.25 -23.90 27.54
N PRO A 60 -26.07 -24.10 28.58
CA PRO A 60 -26.79 -25.35 28.81
C PRO A 60 -27.85 -25.58 27.71
N GLY A 61 -27.95 -26.84 27.27
CA GLY A 61 -28.63 -27.26 26.06
C GLY A 61 -30.11 -26.89 25.95
N GLY A 62 -30.50 -26.64 24.70
CA GLY A 62 -31.87 -26.65 24.21
C GLY A 62 -31.85 -27.12 22.76
N GLY A 63 -32.22 -28.38 22.52
CA GLY A 63 -32.25 -28.98 21.20
C GLY A 63 -33.35 -28.39 20.33
N ALA A 64 -32.97 -27.89 19.16
CA ALA A 64 -33.85 -27.76 18.00
C ALA A 64 -32.96 -27.85 16.75
N SER A 65 -33.07 -28.98 16.04
CA SER A 65 -32.43 -29.24 14.76
C SER A 65 -32.88 -28.22 13.71
N ARG A 66 -32.07 -27.19 13.44
CA ARG A 66 -32.12 -26.48 12.16
C ARG A 66 -31.31 -27.30 11.15
N GLN A 67 -32.01 -28.15 10.42
CA GLN A 67 -31.49 -28.68 9.17
C GLN A 67 -31.34 -27.50 8.19
N THR A 68 -30.11 -27.04 8.03
CA THR A 68 -29.71 -26.26 6.85
C THR A 68 -29.90 -27.18 5.64
N PRO A 69 -30.52 -26.75 4.52
CA PRO A 69 -30.53 -27.57 3.32
C PRO A 69 -29.09 -27.74 2.86
N ALA A 70 -28.56 -28.97 2.92
CA ALA A 70 -27.33 -29.32 2.25
C ALA A 70 -27.58 -29.16 0.74
N MET A 71 -26.94 -28.18 0.11
CA MET A 71 -26.74 -28.22 -1.34
C MET A 71 -25.79 -29.38 -1.65
N PRO A 72 -25.98 -30.10 -2.77
CA PRO A 72 -25.14 -31.23 -3.11
C PRO A 72 -23.69 -30.77 -3.21
N ASP A 73 -22.80 -31.53 -2.57
CA ASP A 73 -21.37 -31.47 -2.83
C ASP A 73 -21.18 -31.53 -4.34
N LEU A 74 -20.78 -30.41 -4.94
CA LEU A 74 -20.26 -30.45 -6.29
C LEU A 74 -19.02 -31.35 -6.21
N PRO A 75 -18.97 -32.44 -7.00
CA PRO A 75 -17.92 -33.43 -6.85
C PRO A 75 -16.57 -32.74 -6.97
N PHE A 76 -15.73 -32.90 -5.94
CA PHE A 76 -14.30 -32.77 -6.13
C PHE A 76 -13.91 -33.62 -7.34
N PRO A 77 -12.97 -33.18 -8.20
CA PRO A 77 -12.33 -34.12 -9.10
C PRO A 77 -11.78 -35.29 -8.27
N PRO A 78 -11.90 -36.53 -8.76
CA PRO A 78 -11.51 -37.71 -8.00
C PRO A 78 -10.07 -37.59 -7.52
N THR A 79 -9.84 -37.94 -6.26
CA THR A 79 -8.50 -38.16 -5.73
C THR A 79 -7.87 -39.37 -6.45
N ASP A 80 -6.66 -39.13 -6.95
CA ASP A 80 -5.69 -40.06 -7.56
C ASP A 80 -6.04 -40.73 -8.90
N THR A 81 -5.45 -40.20 -9.99
CA THR A 81 -4.36 -40.85 -10.77
C THR A 81 -3.84 -39.88 -11.83
N GLY A 82 -2.71 -39.22 -11.59
CA GLY A 82 -2.05 -38.29 -12.52
C GLY A 82 -2.18 -36.82 -12.09
N GLY A 83 -1.12 -36.27 -11.50
CA GLY A 83 -1.09 -34.87 -11.04
C GLY A 83 -1.34 -33.86 -12.17
N PRO A 84 -1.74 -32.61 -11.86
CA PRO A 84 -2.00 -31.59 -12.87
C PRO A 84 -0.70 -31.30 -13.63
N SER A 85 -0.62 -31.77 -14.87
CA SER A 85 0.52 -31.71 -15.78
C SER A 85 0.89 -30.29 -16.26
N GLY A 86 0.43 -29.23 -15.59
CA GLY A 86 0.64 -27.82 -15.97
C GLY A 86 1.37 -26.95 -14.93
N GLN A 87 1.56 -27.40 -13.68
CA GLN A 87 2.19 -26.57 -12.63
C GLN A 87 3.69 -26.30 -12.87
N GLY A 88 4.34 -27.09 -13.72
CA GLY A 88 5.74 -26.88 -14.16
C GLY A 88 5.88 -26.24 -15.54
N ALA A 89 4.78 -25.95 -16.24
CA ALA A 89 4.82 -25.34 -17.55
C ALA A 89 5.13 -23.83 -17.45
N ARG A 90 5.94 -23.34 -18.37
CA ARG A 90 6.38 -21.94 -18.42
C ARG A 90 6.40 -21.44 -19.86
N LEU A 91 6.34 -20.12 -20.00
CA LEU A 91 6.57 -19.47 -21.28
C LEU A 91 8.00 -19.74 -21.76
N SER A 92 8.11 -20.06 -23.06
CA SER A 92 9.40 -20.20 -23.73
C SER A 92 9.73 -18.91 -24.45
N GLY A 93 10.99 -18.51 -24.39
CA GLY A 93 11.44 -17.26 -24.99
C GLY A 93 12.93 -17.30 -25.29
N ARG A 94 13.43 -16.17 -25.79
CA ARG A 94 14.84 -15.93 -26.07
C ARG A 94 15.33 -14.68 -25.36
N SER A 95 16.60 -14.72 -24.96
CA SER A 95 17.32 -13.52 -24.55
C SER A 95 17.77 -12.78 -25.79
N ILE A 96 17.51 -11.48 -25.86
CA ILE A 96 18.00 -10.58 -26.88
C ILE A 96 18.68 -9.39 -26.23
N GLU A 97 19.68 -8.84 -26.90
CA GLU A 97 20.27 -7.56 -26.51
C GLU A 97 19.61 -6.46 -27.35
N VAL A 98 19.08 -5.45 -26.68
CA VAL A 98 18.40 -4.31 -27.30
C VAL A 98 19.27 -3.07 -27.08
N PRO A 99 19.95 -2.56 -28.13
CA PRO A 99 20.62 -1.28 -28.06
C PRO A 99 19.59 -0.18 -27.74
N ILE A 100 19.86 0.63 -26.74
CA ILE A 100 18.99 1.71 -26.30
C ILE A 100 19.78 3.00 -26.22
N ARG A 101 19.12 4.11 -26.55
CA ARG A 101 19.66 5.45 -26.33
C ARG A 101 18.95 6.09 -25.15
N PHE A 102 19.71 6.57 -24.18
CA PHE A 102 19.16 7.32 -23.05
C PHE A 102 18.97 8.75 -23.52
N GLU A 103 17.72 9.19 -23.61
CA GLU A 103 17.41 10.57 -24.03
C GLU A 103 17.10 11.42 -22.79
N PRO A 104 17.26 12.75 -22.87
CA PRO A 104 16.83 13.62 -21.79
C PRO A 104 15.32 13.47 -21.60
N TRP A 105 14.90 13.36 -20.35
CA TRP A 105 13.48 13.36 -20.02
C TRP A 105 12.86 14.69 -20.51
N PRO A 106 11.69 14.67 -21.18
CA PRO A 106 11.05 15.90 -21.66
C PRO A 106 10.83 16.92 -20.53
N GLY A 107 11.55 18.06 -20.59
CA GLY A 107 11.50 19.11 -19.57
C GLY A 107 12.57 19.01 -18.47
N TYR A 108 13.39 17.95 -18.45
CA TYR A 108 14.46 17.74 -17.47
C TYR A 108 15.75 17.26 -18.19
N GLU A 109 16.59 18.21 -18.57
CA GLU A 109 17.80 17.95 -19.40
C GLU A 109 18.86 17.08 -18.70
N THR A 110 18.80 16.95 -17.37
CA THR A 110 19.78 16.17 -16.58
C THR A 110 19.33 14.76 -16.26
N LEU A 111 18.06 14.42 -16.48
CA LEU A 111 17.51 13.09 -16.17
C LEU A 111 17.42 12.26 -17.45
N SER A 112 17.94 11.04 -17.38
CA SER A 112 17.83 10.09 -18.47
C SER A 112 16.46 9.40 -18.50
N TYR A 113 15.99 9.14 -19.71
CA TYR A 113 14.70 8.54 -19.99
C TYR A 113 14.79 7.58 -21.15
N ILE A 114 13.97 6.52 -21.11
CA ILE A 114 13.88 5.57 -22.21
C ILE A 114 12.46 5.36 -22.75
N GLY A 115 11.40 6.06 -22.33
CA GLY A 115 10.12 5.93 -23.06
C GLY A 115 9.24 4.76 -22.67
N VAL A 116 9.24 4.29 -21.42
CA VAL A 116 8.61 3.00 -21.07
C VAL A 116 8.00 2.99 -19.68
N ARG A 117 6.90 2.24 -19.53
CA ARG A 117 6.28 1.95 -18.25
C ARG A 117 6.51 0.49 -17.88
N PHE A 118 6.80 0.29 -16.61
CA PHE A 118 7.26 -0.97 -16.08
C PHE A 118 6.41 -1.44 -14.90
N ASP A 119 6.35 -2.76 -14.71
CA ASP A 119 5.85 -3.38 -13.49
C ASP A 119 6.84 -4.46 -13.02
N SER A 120 7.03 -4.60 -11.71
CA SER A 120 7.95 -5.60 -11.18
C SER A 120 7.29 -6.97 -11.16
N VAL A 121 8.04 -8.01 -11.54
CA VAL A 121 7.62 -9.41 -11.30
C VAL A 121 8.50 -9.99 -10.20
N THR A 122 8.03 -9.83 -8.96
CA THR A 122 8.76 -10.26 -7.75
C THR A 122 8.30 -11.61 -7.22
N ASP A 123 7.10 -12.07 -7.57
CA ASP A 123 6.60 -13.39 -7.19
C ASP A 123 7.40 -14.49 -7.93
N PRO A 124 8.15 -15.36 -7.23
CA PRO A 124 9.04 -16.32 -7.90
C PRO A 124 8.29 -17.35 -8.75
N THR A 125 7.07 -17.71 -8.36
CA THR A 125 6.22 -18.67 -9.08
C THR A 125 5.70 -18.07 -10.39
N LEU A 126 5.24 -16.82 -10.36
CA LEU A 126 4.87 -16.07 -11.54
C LEU A 126 6.07 -15.82 -12.44
N ALA A 127 7.21 -15.39 -11.88
CA ALA A 127 8.43 -15.17 -12.66
C ALA A 127 8.87 -16.45 -13.39
N PHE A 128 8.82 -17.60 -12.71
CA PHE A 128 9.07 -18.90 -13.33
C PHE A 128 8.07 -19.19 -14.46
N THR A 129 6.78 -18.97 -14.22
CA THR A 129 5.69 -19.15 -15.21
C THR A 129 5.93 -18.30 -16.46
N LEU A 130 6.42 -17.07 -16.29
CA LEU A 130 6.73 -16.13 -17.38
C LEU A 130 8.08 -16.44 -18.08
N GLY A 131 8.79 -17.49 -17.67
CA GLY A 131 10.02 -17.96 -18.32
C GLY A 131 11.31 -17.36 -17.74
N LEU A 132 11.24 -16.56 -16.68
CA LEU A 132 12.40 -15.86 -16.12
C LEU A 132 13.29 -16.82 -15.32
N ARG A 133 14.56 -16.96 -15.74
CA ARG A 133 15.51 -17.93 -15.13
C ARG A 133 16.06 -17.54 -13.77
N ARG A 134 16.13 -16.24 -13.46
CA ARG A 134 16.60 -15.72 -12.16
C ARG A 134 15.44 -15.32 -11.23
N HIS A 135 14.21 -15.72 -11.57
CA HIS A 135 12.98 -15.41 -10.83
C HIS A 135 12.70 -13.91 -10.62
N THR A 136 13.34 -13.04 -11.39
CA THR A 136 13.20 -11.59 -11.26
C THR A 136 13.39 -10.92 -12.63
N GLY A 137 12.67 -9.83 -12.84
CA GLY A 137 12.74 -9.02 -14.05
C GLY A 137 11.65 -7.97 -14.05
N VAL A 138 11.82 -6.97 -14.92
CA VAL A 138 10.90 -5.84 -15.02
C VAL A 138 10.05 -5.99 -16.27
N PHE A 139 8.76 -6.16 -16.09
CA PHE A 139 7.79 -6.37 -17.15
C PHE A 139 7.48 -5.05 -17.87
N VAL A 140 7.63 -5.05 -19.19
CA VAL A 140 7.27 -3.92 -20.04
C VAL A 140 5.76 -3.91 -20.22
N THR A 141 5.12 -2.87 -19.68
CA THR A 141 3.66 -2.70 -19.74
C THR A 141 3.22 -1.86 -20.92
N GLU A 142 4.01 -0.85 -21.28
CA GLU A 142 3.70 0.12 -22.32
C GLU A 142 4.99 0.83 -22.77
N THR A 143 5.08 1.19 -24.04
CA THR A 143 6.12 2.08 -24.57
C THR A 143 5.50 3.35 -25.12
N THR A 144 6.15 4.49 -24.87
CA THR A 144 5.74 5.78 -25.43
C THR A 144 5.93 5.74 -26.94
N PRO A 145 4.87 5.98 -27.75
CA PRO A 145 4.99 6.03 -29.20
C PRO A 145 6.06 7.04 -29.62
N GLY A 146 7.03 6.58 -30.44
CA GLY A 146 8.16 7.39 -30.89
C GLY A 146 9.23 7.66 -29.82
N GLY A 147 9.08 7.16 -28.59
CA GLY A 147 10.07 7.24 -27.54
C GLY A 147 11.24 6.24 -27.73
N PRO A 148 12.34 6.38 -26.97
CA PRO A 148 13.56 5.59 -27.19
C PRO A 148 13.33 4.08 -27.13
N ALA A 149 12.56 3.59 -26.17
CA ALA A 149 12.24 2.17 -26.01
C ALA A 149 11.41 1.64 -27.18
N ALA A 150 10.41 2.39 -27.64
CA ALA A 150 9.61 2.01 -28.79
C ALA A 150 10.46 1.94 -30.07
N LEU A 151 11.35 2.93 -30.27
CA LEU A 151 12.28 2.96 -31.40
C LEU A 151 13.32 1.82 -31.34
N ALA A 152 13.78 1.47 -30.15
CA ALA A 152 14.64 0.32 -29.91
C ALA A 152 13.92 -1.04 -30.06
N GLY A 153 12.59 -1.03 -30.21
CA GLY A 153 11.78 -2.22 -30.42
C GLY A 153 11.40 -2.96 -29.13
N LEU A 154 11.45 -2.30 -27.97
CA LEU A 154 10.78 -2.79 -26.76
C LEU A 154 9.27 -2.72 -26.92
N ARG A 155 8.58 -3.66 -26.30
CA ARG A 155 7.12 -3.77 -26.41
C ARG A 155 6.50 -4.46 -25.21
N PHE A 156 5.20 -4.31 -25.09
CA PHE A 156 4.39 -5.10 -24.17
C PHE A 156 4.72 -6.60 -24.28
N GLY A 157 4.91 -7.26 -23.13
CA GLY A 157 5.26 -8.68 -23.07
C GLY A 157 6.76 -8.95 -22.90
N ASP A 158 7.61 -7.95 -23.11
CA ASP A 158 9.06 -8.06 -22.86
C ASP A 158 9.37 -7.96 -21.37
N PHE A 159 10.48 -8.58 -20.96
CA PHE A 159 11.01 -8.44 -19.60
C PHE A 159 12.45 -7.95 -19.66
N VAL A 160 12.72 -6.79 -19.06
CA VAL A 160 14.09 -6.29 -18.88
C VAL A 160 14.72 -7.03 -17.71
N THR A 161 15.84 -7.70 -17.98
CA THR A 161 16.55 -8.55 -17.01
C THR A 161 17.92 -7.98 -16.64
N ALA A 162 18.50 -7.13 -17.49
CA ALA A 162 19.71 -6.39 -17.19
C ALA A 162 19.80 -5.10 -18.01
N ILE A 163 20.62 -4.16 -17.53
CA ILE A 163 21.01 -2.92 -18.19
C ILE A 163 22.54 -2.79 -18.15
N ASP A 164 23.16 -2.71 -19.32
CA ASP A 164 24.62 -2.75 -19.52
C ASP A 164 25.32 -3.90 -18.75
N GLY A 165 24.68 -5.07 -18.71
CA GLY A 165 25.17 -6.25 -17.99
C GLY A 165 24.88 -6.26 -16.48
N THR A 166 24.39 -5.16 -15.90
CA THR A 166 23.93 -5.12 -14.51
C THR A 166 22.54 -5.73 -14.41
N ALA A 167 22.40 -6.82 -13.66
CA ALA A 167 21.12 -7.50 -13.48
C ALA A 167 20.12 -6.62 -12.74
N VAL A 168 18.88 -6.59 -13.24
CA VAL A 168 17.80 -5.78 -12.70
C VAL A 168 16.66 -6.69 -12.27
N THR A 169 16.20 -6.48 -11.03
CA THR A 169 15.22 -7.35 -10.39
C THR A 169 13.88 -6.66 -10.15
N GLU A 170 13.90 -5.35 -9.95
CA GLU A 170 12.72 -4.53 -9.63
C GLU A 170 12.73 -3.22 -10.40
N THR A 171 11.55 -2.62 -10.60
CA THR A 171 11.38 -1.33 -11.29
C THR A 171 12.18 -0.21 -10.65
N SER A 172 12.25 -0.14 -9.32
CA SER A 172 13.01 0.88 -8.60
C SER A 172 14.50 0.85 -8.95
N GLN A 173 15.08 -0.35 -8.98
CA GLN A 173 16.46 -0.58 -9.38
C GLN A 173 16.67 -0.19 -10.85
N LEU A 174 15.74 -0.56 -11.74
CA LEU A 174 15.83 -0.19 -13.16
C LEU A 174 15.83 1.33 -13.34
N VAL A 175 14.92 2.01 -12.65
CA VAL A 175 14.79 3.47 -12.70
C VAL A 175 16.07 4.13 -12.20
N GLN A 176 16.61 3.70 -11.07
CA GLN A 176 17.88 4.22 -10.55
C GLN A 176 19.03 4.04 -11.54
N GLU A 177 19.13 2.88 -12.17
CA GLU A 177 20.13 2.62 -13.20
C GLU A 177 19.94 3.55 -14.41
N ILE A 178 18.71 3.74 -14.88
CA ILE A 178 18.44 4.67 -15.98
C ILE A 178 18.83 6.10 -15.58
N GLU A 179 18.40 6.57 -14.41
CA GLU A 179 18.67 7.91 -13.90
C GLU A 179 20.17 8.18 -13.68
N ALA A 180 20.96 7.16 -13.35
CA ALA A 180 22.40 7.28 -13.15
C ALA A 180 23.18 7.53 -14.45
N ARG A 181 22.56 7.31 -15.62
CA ARG A 181 23.21 7.48 -16.92
C ARG A 181 23.08 8.91 -17.43
N GLN A 182 24.04 9.35 -18.24
CA GLN A 182 24.00 10.69 -18.83
C GLN A 182 23.08 10.72 -20.05
N PRO A 183 22.20 11.72 -20.16
CA PRO A 183 21.40 11.91 -21.36
C PRO A 183 22.26 12.02 -22.64
N GLY A 184 21.78 11.41 -23.71
CA GLY A 184 22.47 11.31 -25.00
C GLY A 184 23.48 10.17 -25.12
N THR A 185 23.65 9.35 -24.07
CA THR A 185 24.50 8.15 -24.12
C THR A 185 23.75 6.94 -24.64
N ASP A 186 24.51 5.99 -25.20
CA ASP A 186 23.99 4.70 -25.65
C ASP A 186 24.25 3.64 -24.57
N GLY A 187 23.39 2.63 -24.50
CA GLY A 187 23.59 1.42 -23.71
C GLY A 187 22.84 0.23 -24.28
N THR A 188 22.75 -0.82 -23.50
CA THR A 188 22.18 -2.10 -23.92
C THR A 188 21.28 -2.68 -22.84
N LEU A 189 20.08 -3.12 -23.24
CA LEU A 189 19.16 -3.85 -22.37
C LEU A 189 19.15 -5.33 -22.72
N SER A 190 19.33 -6.19 -21.73
CA SER A 190 19.13 -7.63 -21.89
C SER A 190 17.66 -7.95 -21.63
N VAL A 191 16.98 -8.38 -22.68
CA VAL A 191 15.52 -8.56 -22.71
C VAL A 191 15.16 -10.02 -22.91
N TRP A 192 14.28 -10.55 -22.06
CA TRP A 192 13.62 -11.83 -22.26
C TRP A 192 12.33 -11.63 -23.05
N ARG A 193 12.24 -12.29 -24.21
CA ARG A 193 11.14 -12.16 -25.17
C ARG A 193 10.53 -13.51 -25.50
N VAL A 194 9.23 -13.67 -25.24
CA VAL A 194 8.49 -14.92 -25.38
C VAL A 194 7.93 -15.13 -26.80
N ALA A 195 7.57 -14.06 -27.51
CA ALA A 195 6.94 -14.15 -28.83
C ALA A 195 7.41 -13.03 -29.78
N ASP A 196 7.04 -13.15 -31.06
CA ASP A 196 7.43 -12.22 -32.12
C ASP A 196 6.62 -10.92 -32.17
N ASP A 197 5.52 -10.82 -31.41
CA ASP A 197 4.75 -9.59 -31.19
C ASP A 197 3.92 -9.67 -29.88
N ALA A 198 3.21 -8.58 -29.56
CA ALA A 198 2.36 -8.48 -28.37
C ALA A 198 1.14 -9.44 -28.40
N PRO A 199 0.41 -9.58 -29.53
CA PRO A 199 -0.63 -10.60 -29.66
C PRO A 199 -0.11 -12.02 -29.46
N GLY A 200 1.07 -12.35 -30.00
CA GLY A 200 1.73 -13.64 -29.81
C GLY A 200 2.07 -13.89 -28.34
N TYR A 201 2.57 -12.89 -27.61
CA TYR A 201 2.81 -13.01 -26.17
C TYR A 201 1.53 -13.37 -25.40
N LEU A 202 0.44 -12.66 -25.70
CA LEU A 202 -0.87 -12.94 -25.09
C LEU A 202 -1.41 -14.30 -25.48
N GLY A 203 -1.19 -14.75 -26.72
CA GLY A 203 -1.55 -16.07 -27.21
C GLY A 203 -0.86 -17.18 -26.42
N GLU A 204 0.46 -17.08 -26.24
CA GLU A 204 1.24 -18.04 -25.45
C GLU A 204 0.83 -18.06 -23.97
N LEU A 205 0.62 -16.87 -23.38
CA LEU A 205 0.15 -16.74 -21.99
C LEU A 205 -1.25 -17.33 -21.81
N ARG A 206 -2.16 -17.11 -22.77
CA ARG A 206 -3.50 -17.70 -22.78
C ARG A 206 -3.44 -19.21 -22.91
N HIS A 207 -2.67 -19.74 -23.85
CA HIS A 207 -2.49 -21.18 -24.01
C HIS A 207 -1.97 -21.83 -22.72
N LEU A 208 -1.02 -21.18 -22.03
CA LEU A 208 -0.51 -21.65 -20.75
C LEU A 208 -1.59 -21.64 -19.65
N ALA A 209 -2.40 -20.59 -19.59
CA ALA A 209 -3.52 -20.50 -18.65
C ALA A 209 -4.62 -21.53 -18.94
N GLU A 210 -4.98 -21.73 -20.20
CA GLU A 210 -5.93 -22.76 -20.65
C GLU A 210 -5.42 -24.18 -20.34
N GLY A 211 -4.09 -24.37 -20.33
CA GLY A 211 -3.41 -25.58 -19.87
C GLY A 211 -3.44 -25.81 -18.35
N GLY A 212 -4.15 -24.99 -17.57
CA GLY A 212 -4.32 -25.18 -16.12
C GLY A 212 -3.28 -24.47 -15.24
N ASN A 213 -2.40 -23.64 -15.82
CA ASN A 213 -1.42 -22.90 -15.04
C ASN A 213 -2.08 -21.72 -14.31
N THR A 214 -2.28 -21.85 -13.00
CA THR A 214 -3.01 -20.84 -12.21
C THR A 214 -2.27 -19.50 -12.09
N PRO A 215 -0.93 -19.41 -11.96
CA PRO A 215 -0.24 -18.13 -12.06
C PRO A 215 -0.50 -17.38 -13.38
N ALA A 216 -0.52 -18.08 -14.52
CA ALA A 216 -0.85 -17.49 -15.81
C ALA A 216 -2.29 -16.98 -15.87
N MET A 217 -3.25 -17.76 -15.34
CA MET A 217 -4.65 -17.32 -15.21
C MET A 217 -4.75 -16.02 -14.39
N LEU A 218 -4.09 -15.97 -13.23
CA LEU A 218 -4.08 -14.77 -12.38
C LEU A 218 -3.46 -13.56 -13.06
N PHE A 219 -2.35 -13.78 -13.78
CA PHE A 219 -1.67 -12.73 -14.50
C PHE A 219 -2.53 -12.18 -15.66
N LEU A 220 -3.19 -13.04 -16.44
CA LEU A 220 -4.18 -12.62 -17.45
C LEU A 220 -5.32 -11.82 -16.81
N GLY A 221 -5.85 -12.29 -15.69
CA GLY A 221 -6.86 -11.57 -14.93
C GLY A 221 -6.42 -10.14 -14.58
N LYS A 222 -5.17 -9.98 -14.13
CA LYS A 222 -4.57 -8.67 -13.84
C LYS A 222 -4.46 -7.79 -15.08
N LEU A 223 -3.97 -8.35 -16.20
CA LEU A 223 -3.83 -7.62 -17.47
C LEU A 223 -5.19 -7.07 -17.97
N TYR A 224 -6.22 -7.91 -17.98
CA TYR A 224 -7.58 -7.50 -18.39
C TYR A 224 -8.23 -6.53 -17.40
N SER A 225 -8.04 -6.73 -16.08
CA SER A 225 -8.56 -5.84 -15.05
C SER A 225 -8.02 -4.42 -15.18
N ASN A 226 -6.72 -4.31 -15.51
CA ASN A 226 -6.00 -3.04 -15.58
C ASN A 226 -5.99 -2.43 -17.00
N GLY A 227 -6.31 -3.22 -18.03
CA GLY A 227 -6.14 -2.80 -19.42
C GLY A 227 -4.66 -2.69 -19.83
N THR A 228 -3.80 -3.57 -19.30
CA THR A 228 -2.36 -3.55 -19.56
C THR A 228 -2.05 -4.42 -20.77
N GLY A 229 -1.69 -3.79 -21.89
CA GLY A 229 -1.44 -4.47 -23.18
C GLY A 229 -2.68 -5.07 -23.86
N VAL A 230 -3.84 -4.97 -23.22
CA VAL A 230 -5.16 -5.37 -23.73
C VAL A 230 -6.19 -4.31 -23.37
N PRO A 231 -7.30 -4.16 -24.12
CA PRO A 231 -8.43 -3.35 -23.66
C PRO A 231 -8.91 -3.84 -22.29
N ARG A 232 -9.26 -2.90 -21.40
CA ARG A 232 -9.78 -3.25 -20.07
C ARG A 232 -11.08 -4.03 -20.22
N ASP A 233 -11.12 -5.24 -19.66
CA ASP A 233 -12.29 -6.10 -19.65
C ASP A 233 -12.45 -6.76 -18.27
N ALA A 234 -13.39 -6.21 -17.48
CA ALA A 234 -13.66 -6.74 -16.15
C ALA A 234 -14.30 -8.14 -16.20
N THR A 235 -15.05 -8.46 -17.25
CA THR A 235 -15.73 -9.76 -17.39
C THR A 235 -14.73 -10.86 -17.66
N GLU A 236 -13.79 -10.58 -18.57
CA GLU A 236 -12.70 -11.51 -18.86
C GLU A 236 -11.77 -11.68 -17.66
N ALA A 237 -11.43 -10.58 -16.98
CA ALA A 237 -10.65 -10.65 -15.74
C ALA A 237 -11.32 -11.53 -14.67
N LEU A 238 -12.62 -11.29 -14.42
CA LEU A 238 -13.41 -12.08 -13.47
C LEU A 238 -13.45 -13.56 -13.86
N THR A 239 -13.55 -13.86 -15.16
CA THR A 239 -13.55 -15.23 -15.67
C THR A 239 -12.22 -15.93 -15.38
N TRP A 240 -11.09 -15.27 -15.65
CA TRP A 240 -9.77 -15.84 -15.34
C TRP A 240 -9.56 -16.07 -13.84
N TYR A 241 -9.94 -15.12 -12.99
CA TYR A 241 -9.87 -15.31 -11.54
C TYR A 241 -10.76 -16.44 -11.06
N ARG A 242 -11.99 -16.56 -11.60
CA ARG A 242 -12.91 -17.67 -11.29
C ARG A 242 -12.31 -19.01 -11.70
N THR A 243 -11.75 -19.11 -12.90
CA THR A 243 -11.11 -20.35 -13.38
C THR A 243 -9.94 -20.74 -12.50
N ALA A 244 -9.10 -19.77 -12.08
CA ALA A 244 -8.01 -20.02 -11.13
C ALA A 244 -8.54 -20.49 -9.77
N ALA A 245 -9.62 -19.89 -9.26
CA ALA A 245 -10.26 -20.29 -8.01
C ALA A 245 -10.80 -21.73 -8.08
N LEU A 246 -11.48 -22.07 -9.17
CA LEU A 246 -12.02 -23.42 -9.42
C LEU A 246 -10.93 -24.47 -9.62
N ALA A 247 -9.76 -24.07 -10.13
CA ALA A 247 -8.57 -24.92 -10.22
C ALA A 247 -7.86 -25.13 -8.86
N GLY A 248 -8.41 -24.59 -7.77
CA GLY A 248 -7.86 -24.76 -6.41
C GLY A 248 -6.79 -23.75 -6.02
N SER A 249 -6.54 -22.72 -6.83
CA SER A 249 -5.60 -21.65 -6.46
C SER A 249 -6.18 -20.81 -5.33
N SER A 250 -5.52 -20.80 -4.16
CA SER A 250 -5.93 -19.95 -3.05
C SER A 250 -5.82 -18.45 -3.38
N ASN A 251 -4.84 -18.06 -4.20
CA ASN A 251 -4.77 -16.72 -4.79
C ASN A 251 -5.93 -16.47 -5.76
N GLY A 252 -6.29 -17.45 -6.60
CA GLY A 252 -7.49 -17.40 -7.45
C GLY A 252 -8.76 -17.12 -6.66
N MET A 253 -8.95 -17.85 -5.55
CA MET A 253 -10.09 -17.65 -4.65
C MET A 253 -10.11 -16.24 -4.06
N LEU A 254 -8.96 -15.72 -3.61
CA LEU A 254 -8.82 -14.34 -3.11
C LEU A 254 -9.16 -13.31 -4.19
N PHE A 255 -8.50 -13.37 -5.36
CA PHE A 255 -8.69 -12.39 -6.42
C PHE A 255 -10.10 -12.43 -7.01
N TYR A 256 -10.72 -13.61 -7.10
CA TYR A 256 -12.10 -13.74 -7.52
C TYR A 256 -13.06 -13.10 -6.50
N GLY A 257 -12.85 -13.36 -5.22
CA GLY A 257 -13.63 -12.73 -4.16
C GLY A 257 -13.46 -11.20 -4.14
N ASP A 258 -12.24 -10.70 -4.31
CA ASP A 258 -11.97 -9.26 -4.38
C ASP A 258 -12.62 -8.58 -5.59
N ALA A 259 -12.60 -9.23 -6.75
CA ALA A 259 -13.28 -8.73 -7.94
C ALA A 259 -14.81 -8.62 -7.71
N LEU A 260 -15.42 -9.62 -7.07
CA LEU A 260 -16.84 -9.62 -6.70
C LEU A 260 -17.16 -8.54 -5.65
N ALA A 261 -16.29 -8.29 -4.68
CA ALA A 261 -16.47 -7.23 -3.69
C ALA A 261 -16.37 -5.83 -4.32
N GLY A 262 -15.43 -5.65 -5.26
CA GLY A 262 -15.17 -4.39 -5.97
C GLY A 262 -16.30 -3.96 -6.90
N GLY A 263 -17.00 -4.93 -7.51
CA GLY A 263 -18.29 -4.69 -8.16
C GLY A 263 -18.28 -4.48 -9.67
N ALA A 264 -17.21 -4.86 -10.36
CA ALA A 264 -17.16 -4.90 -11.82
C ALA A 264 -16.70 -6.29 -12.31
N PRO A 265 -17.42 -6.94 -13.24
CA PRO A 265 -18.69 -6.51 -13.85
C PRO A 265 -19.91 -6.65 -12.92
N ILE A 266 -19.80 -7.46 -11.85
CA ILE A 266 -20.90 -7.77 -10.94
C ILE A 266 -20.40 -7.57 -9.51
N LYS A 267 -21.27 -7.01 -8.66
CA LYS A 267 -21.04 -6.90 -7.23
C LYS A 267 -21.81 -7.96 -6.46
N ASP A 268 -21.09 -8.81 -5.75
CA ASP A 268 -21.67 -9.77 -4.82
C ASP A 268 -20.74 -9.94 -3.61
N VAL A 269 -21.03 -9.17 -2.55
CA VAL A 269 -20.17 -9.15 -1.36
C VAL A 269 -20.34 -10.42 -0.51
N VAL A 270 -21.50 -11.09 -0.61
CA VAL A 270 -21.77 -12.32 0.14
C VAL A 270 -20.98 -13.48 -0.47
N GLU A 271 -21.02 -13.62 -1.79
CA GLU A 271 -20.22 -14.60 -2.51
C GLU A 271 -18.72 -14.25 -2.42
N ALA A 272 -18.35 -12.97 -2.48
CA ALA A 272 -16.98 -12.52 -2.28
C ALA A 272 -16.40 -13.02 -0.96
N GLU A 273 -17.11 -12.81 0.15
CA GLU A 273 -16.66 -13.25 1.46
C GLU A 273 -16.51 -14.78 1.53
N ARG A 274 -17.42 -15.53 0.89
CA ARG A 274 -17.34 -16.99 0.83
C ARG A 274 -16.05 -17.45 0.14
N TRP A 275 -15.66 -16.83 -0.97
CA TRP A 275 -14.41 -17.16 -1.66
C TRP A 275 -13.16 -16.72 -0.91
N ILE A 276 -13.18 -15.53 -0.30
CA ILE A 276 -12.08 -15.03 0.53
C ILE A 276 -11.89 -15.94 1.75
N ARG A 277 -12.98 -16.41 2.37
CA ARG A 277 -12.91 -17.36 3.48
C ARG A 277 -12.34 -18.71 3.03
N LYS A 278 -12.78 -19.25 1.90
CA LYS A 278 -12.17 -20.46 1.32
C LYS A 278 -10.68 -20.30 1.06
N ALA A 279 -10.24 -19.15 0.57
CA ALA A 279 -8.83 -18.85 0.38
C ALA A 279 -8.06 -18.84 1.71
N ALA A 280 -8.64 -18.21 2.75
CA ALA A 280 -8.07 -18.18 4.10
C ALA A 280 -7.97 -19.59 4.72
N ASP A 281 -9.02 -20.40 4.59
CA ASP A 281 -9.06 -21.79 5.05
C ASP A 281 -8.03 -22.67 4.31
N ALA A 282 -7.71 -22.33 3.05
CA ALA A 282 -6.63 -22.93 2.26
C ALA A 282 -5.22 -22.38 2.60
N GLY A 283 -5.09 -21.61 3.70
CA GLY A 283 -3.81 -21.09 4.18
C GLY A 283 -3.33 -19.79 3.52
N ASN A 284 -4.17 -19.11 2.74
CA ASN A 284 -3.79 -17.83 2.14
C ASN A 284 -3.82 -16.69 3.17
N VAL A 285 -2.65 -16.25 3.61
CA VAL A 285 -2.51 -15.22 4.64
C VAL A 285 -3.03 -13.86 4.17
N ALA A 286 -2.89 -13.52 2.89
CA ALA A 286 -3.46 -12.30 2.34
C ALA A 286 -4.99 -12.33 2.36
N ALA A 287 -5.60 -13.51 2.21
CA ALA A 287 -7.05 -13.68 2.34
C ALA A 287 -7.52 -13.57 3.80
N VAL A 288 -6.76 -14.07 4.77
CA VAL A 288 -7.03 -13.83 6.21
C VAL A 288 -7.03 -12.32 6.50
N TYR A 289 -6.02 -11.60 6.02
CA TYR A 289 -5.97 -10.14 6.13
C TYR A 289 -7.15 -9.46 5.43
N ARG A 290 -7.48 -9.88 4.21
CA ARG A 290 -8.61 -9.32 3.45
C ARG A 290 -9.94 -9.53 4.16
N LEU A 291 -10.15 -10.71 4.76
CA LEU A 291 -11.32 -11.01 5.57
C LEU A 291 -11.39 -10.07 6.79
N GLY A 292 -10.26 -9.85 7.47
CA GLY A 292 -10.19 -8.87 8.57
C GLY A 292 -10.61 -7.46 8.14
N ARG A 293 -10.24 -7.03 6.93
CA ARG A 293 -10.73 -5.76 6.36
C ARG A 293 -12.23 -5.76 6.12
N MET A 294 -12.81 -6.85 5.62
CA MET A 294 -14.26 -6.95 5.44
C MET A 294 -15.01 -6.75 6.76
N TYR A 295 -14.54 -7.37 7.85
CA TYR A 295 -15.12 -7.21 9.18
C TYR A 295 -14.93 -5.80 9.75
N ARG A 296 -13.75 -5.20 9.55
CA ARG A 296 -13.48 -3.81 9.99
C ARG A 296 -14.39 -2.81 9.29
N ASP A 297 -14.52 -2.94 7.97
CA ASP A 297 -15.19 -1.96 7.12
C ASP A 297 -16.71 -2.18 7.09
N GLY A 298 -17.18 -3.39 7.44
CA GLY A 298 -18.59 -3.79 7.39
C GLY A 298 -19.03 -4.11 5.97
N GLU A 299 -18.17 -4.74 5.19
CA GLU A 299 -18.48 -5.13 3.81
C GLU A 299 -19.42 -6.33 3.80
N GLY A 300 -20.69 -6.12 3.44
CA GLY A 300 -21.70 -7.19 3.37
C GLY A 300 -22.29 -7.60 4.72
N ARG A 301 -21.86 -6.96 5.82
CA ARG A 301 -22.29 -7.22 7.20
C ARG A 301 -22.07 -5.99 8.10
N PRO A 302 -22.70 -5.91 9.28
CA PRO A 302 -22.29 -4.95 10.29
C PRO A 302 -20.81 -5.10 10.65
N ARG A 303 -20.16 -3.98 11.03
CA ARG A 303 -18.76 -3.99 11.46
C ARG A 303 -18.58 -4.87 12.70
N ASP A 304 -17.50 -5.62 12.71
CA ASP A 304 -17.04 -6.38 13.87
C ASP A 304 -15.54 -6.12 14.08
N PRO A 305 -15.20 -5.11 14.89
CA PRO A 305 -13.81 -4.74 15.07
C PRO A 305 -13.03 -5.73 15.93
N LEU A 306 -13.69 -6.54 16.76
CA LEU A 306 -13.01 -7.57 17.53
C LEU A 306 -12.57 -8.71 16.60
N GLU A 307 -13.47 -9.16 15.73
CA GLU A 307 -13.13 -10.20 14.75
C GLU A 307 -12.11 -9.71 13.73
N ALA A 308 -12.20 -8.46 13.28
CA ALA A 308 -11.18 -7.85 12.42
C ALA A 308 -9.79 -7.85 13.09
N LEU A 309 -9.70 -7.48 14.37
CA LEU A 309 -8.44 -7.51 15.12
C LEU A 309 -7.87 -8.92 15.20
N ASN A 310 -8.70 -9.93 15.46
CA ASN A 310 -8.27 -11.33 15.55
C ASN A 310 -7.70 -11.82 14.22
N LEU A 311 -8.39 -11.53 13.11
CA LEU A 311 -7.92 -11.90 11.77
C LEU A 311 -6.63 -11.17 11.38
N PHE A 312 -6.50 -9.88 11.71
CA PHE A 312 -5.24 -9.18 11.49
C PHE A 312 -4.12 -9.74 12.34
N LYS A 313 -4.35 -10.08 13.61
CA LYS A 313 -3.33 -10.74 14.46
C LYS A 313 -2.90 -12.09 13.87
N GLN A 314 -3.84 -12.91 13.42
CA GLN A 314 -3.54 -14.18 12.76
C GLN A 314 -2.64 -13.98 11.52
N ALA A 315 -2.97 -13.03 10.65
CA ALA A 315 -2.14 -12.73 9.49
C ALA A 315 -0.76 -12.15 9.87
N ALA A 316 -0.72 -11.28 10.88
CA ALA A 316 0.51 -10.67 11.39
C ALA A 316 1.44 -11.71 12.05
N GLU A 317 0.89 -12.70 12.75
CA GLU A 317 1.62 -13.83 13.32
C GLU A 317 2.24 -14.71 12.23
N ALA A 318 1.59 -14.85 11.09
CA ALA A 318 2.14 -15.46 9.87
C ALA A 318 3.12 -14.55 9.10
N ASN A 319 3.66 -13.51 9.74
CA ASN A 319 4.60 -12.54 9.18
C ASN A 319 4.07 -11.71 8.00
N TYR A 320 2.74 -11.55 7.87
CA TYR A 320 2.18 -10.67 6.87
C TYR A 320 2.23 -9.21 7.33
N THR A 321 3.19 -8.47 6.77
CA THR A 321 3.55 -7.13 7.21
C THR A 321 2.39 -6.11 7.19
N PRO A 322 1.53 -6.06 6.14
CA PRO A 322 0.37 -5.17 6.16
C PRO A 322 -0.58 -5.42 7.33
N ALA A 323 -0.68 -6.67 7.80
CA ALA A 323 -1.50 -7.00 8.96
C ALA A 323 -0.87 -6.51 10.27
N MET A 324 0.45 -6.51 10.41
CA MET A 324 1.13 -5.95 11.59
C MET A 324 0.78 -4.46 11.76
N VAL A 325 0.84 -3.70 10.66
CA VAL A 325 0.42 -2.29 10.65
C VAL A 325 -1.05 -2.17 10.99
N ALA A 326 -1.92 -2.98 10.39
CA ALA A 326 -3.35 -2.95 10.69
C ALA A 326 -3.68 -3.26 12.16
N VAL A 327 -2.98 -4.20 12.80
CA VAL A 327 -3.13 -4.45 14.25
C VAL A 327 -2.73 -3.20 15.04
N GLY A 328 -1.57 -2.59 14.73
CA GLY A 328 -1.14 -1.36 15.37
C GLY A 328 -2.18 -0.25 15.25
N LEU A 329 -2.74 -0.06 14.05
CA LEU A 329 -3.75 0.95 13.76
C LEU A 329 -5.03 0.74 14.56
N MET A 330 -5.48 -0.51 14.68
CA MET A 330 -6.67 -0.82 15.48
C MET A 330 -6.45 -0.51 16.96
N LEU A 331 -5.25 -0.80 17.47
CA LEU A 331 -4.87 -0.56 18.87
C LEU A 331 -4.52 0.90 19.16
N GLU A 332 -4.27 1.75 18.16
CA GLU A 332 -4.18 3.20 18.37
C GLU A 332 -5.52 3.85 18.72
N GLY A 333 -6.65 3.18 18.48
CA GLY A 333 -8.00 3.68 18.81
C GLY A 333 -8.83 4.07 17.59
N GLY A 334 -10.07 4.51 17.82
CA GLY A 334 -11.00 4.91 16.76
C GLY A 334 -11.63 3.75 15.96
N SER A 335 -11.29 2.51 16.31
CA SER A 335 -11.74 1.30 15.59
C SER A 335 -12.86 0.53 16.30
N GLY A 336 -13.43 1.05 17.41
CA GLY A 336 -14.46 0.34 18.18
C GLY A 336 -13.92 -0.74 19.12
N ILE A 337 -12.60 -0.79 19.33
CA ILE A 337 -11.92 -1.51 20.41
C ILE A 337 -11.21 -0.50 21.32
N GLU A 338 -10.94 -0.91 22.57
CA GLU A 338 -10.14 -0.12 23.50
C GLU A 338 -8.71 0.10 22.96
N ALA A 339 -8.21 1.32 23.09
CA ALA A 339 -6.86 1.66 22.62
C ALA A 339 -5.79 1.07 23.55
N ASP A 340 -4.75 0.50 22.97
CA ASP A 340 -3.53 0.07 23.66
C ASP A 340 -2.33 0.54 22.84
N HIS A 341 -1.92 1.78 23.08
CA HIS A 341 -0.80 2.40 22.37
C HIS A 341 0.52 1.66 22.59
N LEU A 342 0.71 1.01 23.75
CA LEU A 342 1.92 0.27 24.04
C LEU A 342 2.01 -0.99 23.16
N GLN A 343 0.91 -1.72 22.99
CA GLN A 343 0.84 -2.83 22.04
C GLN A 343 0.94 -2.33 20.59
N ALA A 344 0.33 -1.19 20.25
CA ALA A 344 0.44 -0.62 18.91
C ALA A 344 1.90 -0.38 18.51
N VAL A 345 2.71 0.22 19.41
CA VAL A 345 4.15 0.39 19.21
C VAL A 345 4.86 -0.93 18.96
N ARG A 346 4.54 -1.98 19.72
CA ARG A 346 5.16 -3.30 19.53
C ARG A 346 4.89 -3.86 18.13
N TRP A 347 3.67 -3.71 17.62
CA TRP A 347 3.30 -4.16 16.29
C TRP A 347 3.95 -3.33 15.18
N TYR A 348 3.97 -1.99 15.31
CA TYR A 348 4.67 -1.14 14.35
C TYR A 348 6.17 -1.39 14.33
N LYS A 349 6.78 -1.63 15.50
CA LYS A 349 8.18 -2.03 15.57
C LYS A 349 8.43 -3.33 14.82
N ARG A 350 7.58 -4.34 14.99
CA ARG A 350 7.70 -5.59 14.23
C ARG A 350 7.57 -5.36 12.72
N ALA A 351 6.66 -4.50 12.27
CA ALA A 351 6.51 -4.14 10.86
C ALA A 351 7.76 -3.40 10.33
N ALA A 352 8.24 -2.40 11.07
CA ALA A 352 9.44 -1.63 10.72
C ALA A 352 10.71 -2.50 10.66
N ASP A 353 10.88 -3.40 11.63
CA ASP A 353 11.98 -4.38 11.66
C ASP A 353 11.90 -5.36 10.47
N ALA A 354 10.69 -5.64 9.96
CA ALA A 354 10.46 -6.42 8.74
C ALA A 354 10.62 -5.60 7.44
N GLY A 355 11.05 -4.34 7.53
CA GLY A 355 11.31 -3.47 6.38
C GLY A 355 10.10 -2.68 5.89
N ASP A 356 8.99 -2.69 6.61
CA ASP A 356 7.76 -2.00 6.21
C ASP A 356 7.85 -0.49 6.35
N ALA A 357 7.62 0.24 5.27
CA ALA A 357 7.73 1.67 5.29
C ALA A 357 6.56 2.35 6.05
N ASP A 358 5.36 1.76 6.02
CA ASP A 358 4.21 2.28 6.79
C ASP A 358 4.40 2.03 8.28
N GLY A 359 4.92 0.87 8.67
CA GLY A 359 5.35 0.54 10.02
C GLY A 359 6.41 1.51 10.55
N MET A 360 7.41 1.86 9.72
CA MET A 360 8.41 2.89 10.07
C MET A 360 7.76 4.25 10.31
N ALA A 361 6.87 4.70 9.42
CA ALA A 361 6.17 5.98 9.56
C ALA A 361 5.27 6.02 10.81
N ALA A 362 4.54 4.93 11.08
CA ALA A 362 3.70 4.82 12.26
C ALA A 362 4.54 4.81 13.55
N LEU A 363 5.64 4.07 13.58
CA LEU A 363 6.55 4.03 14.72
C LEU A 363 7.19 5.40 14.99
N GLY A 364 7.63 6.10 13.95
CA GLY A 364 8.10 7.50 14.06
C GLY A 364 7.02 8.43 14.62
N THR A 365 5.76 8.20 14.27
CA THR A 365 4.61 8.94 14.82
C THR A 365 4.45 8.68 16.31
N MET A 366 4.56 7.43 16.75
CA MET A 366 4.46 7.08 18.17
C MET A 366 5.56 7.74 19.01
N TYR A 367 6.81 7.71 18.54
CA TYR A 367 7.93 8.40 19.23
C TYR A 367 7.81 9.92 19.20
N SER A 368 7.39 10.53 18.08
CA SER A 368 7.26 12.00 18.00
C SER A 368 6.13 12.55 18.86
N THR A 369 5.08 11.75 19.08
CA THR A 369 3.90 12.13 19.88
C THR A 369 3.98 11.67 21.34
N GLY A 370 4.87 10.72 21.67
CA GLY A 370 4.94 10.13 23.00
C GLY A 370 3.74 9.24 23.34
N ARG A 371 3.07 8.66 22.33
CA ARG A 371 1.93 7.75 22.54
C ARG A 371 2.45 6.33 22.66
N GLY A 372 2.21 5.68 23.79
CA GLY A 372 2.66 4.30 24.05
C GLY A 372 4.17 4.13 24.28
N VAL A 373 4.96 5.20 24.12
CA VAL A 373 6.41 5.30 24.37
C VAL A 373 6.76 6.68 24.89
N GLU A 374 7.91 6.82 25.54
CA GLU A 374 8.48 8.13 25.83
C GLU A 374 8.73 8.91 24.54
N ARG A 375 8.44 10.21 24.56
CA ARG A 375 8.60 11.06 23.39
C ARG A 375 10.09 11.25 23.07
N ASP A 376 10.49 10.86 21.87
CA ASP A 376 11.86 10.97 21.40
C ASP A 376 11.88 11.38 19.92
N TYR A 377 12.25 12.63 19.66
CA TYR A 377 12.33 13.16 18.30
C TYR A 377 13.52 12.63 17.51
N VAL A 378 14.61 12.22 18.17
CA VAL A 378 15.78 11.63 17.48
C VAL A 378 15.38 10.28 16.91
N THR A 379 14.78 9.42 17.75
CA THR A 379 14.27 8.12 17.30
C THR A 379 13.16 8.28 16.26
N ALA A 380 12.26 9.25 16.42
CA ALA A 380 11.25 9.55 15.40
C ALA A 380 11.88 9.94 14.06
N ALA A 381 12.88 10.82 14.07
CA ALA A 381 13.59 11.23 12.86
C ALA A 381 14.28 10.06 12.16
N THR A 382 14.91 9.15 12.91
CA THR A 382 15.53 7.95 12.35
C THR A 382 14.50 7.09 11.61
N TRP A 383 13.34 6.82 12.21
CA TRP A 383 12.31 6.01 11.56
C TRP A 383 11.66 6.70 10.37
N TYR A 384 11.41 8.02 10.46
CA TYR A 384 10.89 8.75 9.31
C TYR A 384 11.88 8.81 8.15
N ASP A 385 13.19 8.98 8.41
CA ASP A 385 14.22 8.98 7.38
C ASP A 385 14.28 7.62 6.64
N GLU A 386 14.24 6.51 7.38
CA GLU A 386 14.21 5.16 6.79
C GLU A 386 12.93 4.88 5.98
N GLY A 387 11.77 5.34 6.45
CA GLY A 387 10.51 5.28 5.70
C GLY A 387 10.54 6.17 4.44
N ALA A 388 11.13 7.35 4.53
CA ALA A 388 11.25 8.30 3.43
C ALA A 388 12.18 7.81 2.31
N LYS A 389 13.28 7.13 2.66
CA LYS A 389 14.15 6.43 1.70
C LYS A 389 13.39 5.37 0.90
N ARG A 390 12.38 4.73 1.52
CA ARG A 390 11.48 3.75 0.88
C ARG A 390 10.26 4.36 0.21
N GLY A 391 10.20 5.70 0.10
CA GLY A 391 9.14 6.42 -0.60
C GLY A 391 7.84 6.57 0.19
N GLN A 392 7.83 6.29 1.50
CA GLN A 392 6.60 6.45 2.28
C GLN A 392 6.29 7.93 2.51
N LEU A 393 5.14 8.36 2.01
CA LEU A 393 4.77 9.77 1.88
C LEU A 393 4.55 10.49 3.21
N LEU A 394 3.96 9.82 4.20
CA LEU A 394 3.79 10.37 5.55
C LEU A 394 5.14 10.57 6.26
N ALA A 395 6.07 9.65 6.09
CA ALA A 395 7.43 9.71 6.62
C ALA A 395 8.20 10.87 5.96
N ILE A 396 8.13 11.00 4.63
CA ILE A 396 8.68 12.14 3.87
C ILE A 396 8.14 13.46 4.42
N HIS A 397 6.82 13.57 4.63
CA HIS A 397 6.24 14.79 5.19
C HIS A 397 6.72 15.05 6.63
N ASN A 398 6.68 14.04 7.49
CA ASN A 398 6.97 14.22 8.91
C ASN A 398 8.46 14.49 9.17
N ILE A 399 9.39 13.89 8.42
CA ILE A 399 10.81 14.23 8.53
C ILE A 399 11.07 15.69 8.13
N ALA A 400 10.36 16.21 7.12
CA ALA A 400 10.45 17.61 6.75
C ALA A 400 10.00 18.54 7.88
N VAL A 401 8.92 18.19 8.60
CA VAL A 401 8.47 18.94 9.79
C VAL A 401 9.55 18.96 10.87
N LEU A 402 10.24 17.83 11.10
CA LEU A 402 11.34 17.77 12.08
C LEU A 402 12.53 18.65 11.67
N TYR A 403 12.91 18.66 10.40
CA TYR A 403 13.95 19.54 9.88
C TYR A 403 13.59 21.03 9.93
N ASP A 404 12.34 21.41 9.65
CA ASP A 404 11.90 22.81 9.73
C ASP A 404 11.95 23.34 11.16
N LYS A 405 11.56 22.48 12.12
CA LYS A 405 11.47 22.83 13.55
C LYS A 405 12.75 22.56 14.34
N GLY A 406 13.72 21.80 13.80
CA GLY A 406 14.93 21.38 14.51
C GLY A 406 14.64 20.39 15.64
N LEU A 407 13.67 19.49 15.46
CA LEU A 407 13.26 18.52 16.48
C LEU A 407 13.95 17.18 16.24
N GLY A 408 14.89 16.82 17.11
CA GLY A 408 15.66 15.57 16.99
C GLY A 408 16.67 15.53 15.84
N VAL A 409 16.73 16.59 15.03
CA VAL A 409 17.68 16.84 13.94
C VAL A 409 18.10 18.30 13.96
N SER A 410 19.26 18.61 13.39
CA SER A 410 19.68 19.99 13.15
C SER A 410 18.70 20.68 12.20
N ARG A 411 18.21 21.86 12.59
CA ARG A 411 17.25 22.64 11.78
C ARG A 411 17.82 22.91 10.38
N SER A 412 17.05 22.59 9.34
CA SER A 412 17.41 22.83 7.94
C SER A 412 16.16 23.13 7.10
N ALA A 413 15.95 24.40 6.80
CA ALA A 413 14.85 24.85 5.93
C ALA A 413 14.95 24.27 4.52
N GLN A 414 16.17 24.15 4.00
CA GLN A 414 16.45 23.59 2.67
C GLN A 414 16.07 22.11 2.62
N THR A 415 16.57 21.30 3.56
CA THR A 415 16.26 19.86 3.61
C THR A 415 14.76 19.61 3.80
N ALA A 416 14.09 20.42 4.62
CA ALA A 416 12.64 20.36 4.76
C ALA A 416 11.91 20.67 3.45
N ALA A 417 12.32 21.72 2.72
CA ALA A 417 11.75 22.08 1.42
C ALA A 417 11.95 20.98 0.38
N ASP A 418 13.11 20.33 0.37
CA ASP A 418 13.43 19.23 -0.54
C ASP A 418 12.50 18.03 -0.35
N TYR A 419 12.27 17.63 0.91
CA TYR A 419 11.34 16.55 1.22
C TYR A 419 9.88 16.90 0.88
N ILE A 420 9.46 18.15 1.14
CA ILE A 420 8.10 18.58 0.79
C ILE A 420 7.91 18.66 -0.72
N TYR A 421 8.90 19.18 -1.45
CA TYR A 421 8.89 19.21 -2.91
C TYR A 421 8.74 17.78 -3.47
N ARG A 422 9.54 16.82 -2.97
CA ARG A 422 9.41 15.40 -3.33
C ARG A 422 8.03 14.82 -3.02
N ALA A 423 7.44 15.11 -1.84
CA ALA A 423 6.11 14.61 -1.51
C ALA A 423 5.02 15.18 -2.44
N LEU A 424 5.15 16.44 -2.85
CA LEU A 424 4.24 17.05 -3.83
C LEU A 424 4.44 16.45 -5.22
N GLU A 425 5.69 16.18 -5.64
CA GLU A 425 6.02 15.46 -6.87
C GLU A 425 5.60 13.99 -6.86
N MET A 426 5.29 13.41 -5.70
CA MET A 426 4.70 12.09 -5.61
C MET A 426 3.17 12.17 -5.47
N GLY A 427 2.59 13.34 -5.70
CA GLY A 427 1.15 13.59 -5.64
C GLY A 427 0.53 13.42 -4.26
N TYR A 428 1.29 13.57 -3.16
CA TYR A 428 0.77 13.28 -1.82
C TYR A 428 -0.31 14.29 -1.41
N PRO A 429 -1.61 13.89 -1.32
CA PRO A 429 -2.70 14.85 -1.16
C PRO A 429 -2.65 15.60 0.17
N PHE A 430 -2.15 14.96 1.23
CA PHE A 430 -1.99 15.59 2.52
C PHE A 430 -0.97 16.72 2.48
N THR A 431 0.23 16.49 1.89
CA THR A 431 1.23 17.55 1.75
C THR A 431 0.70 18.69 0.88
N PHE A 432 0.03 18.37 -0.23
CA PHE A 432 -0.62 19.38 -1.07
C PHE A 432 -1.60 20.23 -0.26
N GLN A 433 -2.47 19.60 0.52
CA GLN A 433 -3.41 20.29 1.40
C GLN A 433 -2.68 21.14 2.45
N GLN A 434 -1.63 20.63 3.08
CA GLN A 434 -0.86 21.37 4.08
C GLN A 434 -0.19 22.60 3.47
N MET A 435 0.37 22.51 2.26
CA MET A 435 1.00 23.65 1.60
C MET A 435 -0.01 24.69 1.11
N THR A 436 -1.21 24.25 0.70
CA THR A 436 -2.21 25.15 0.15
C THR A 436 -3.10 25.81 1.20
N GLN A 437 -3.33 25.14 2.33
CA GLN A 437 -4.26 25.60 3.36
C GLN A 437 -3.55 26.03 4.65
N ASN A 438 -2.40 25.42 4.97
CA ASN A 438 -1.74 25.55 6.28
C ASN A 438 -0.25 25.92 6.18
N SER A 439 0.21 26.48 5.06
CA SER A 439 1.63 26.81 4.87
C SER A 439 2.18 27.76 5.93
N GLN A 440 1.32 28.57 6.55
CA GLN A 440 1.71 29.48 7.61
C GLN A 440 2.25 28.77 8.87
N SER A 441 1.95 27.47 9.03
CA SER A 441 2.49 26.64 10.11
C SER A 441 3.98 26.28 9.96
N TRP A 442 4.54 26.46 8.76
CA TRP A 442 5.94 26.23 8.46
C TRP A 442 6.74 27.52 8.59
N SER A 443 8.03 27.41 8.89
CA SER A 443 8.88 28.59 9.04
C SER A 443 8.98 29.40 7.75
N ARG A 444 9.18 30.72 7.88
CA ARG A 444 9.36 31.61 6.72
C ARG A 444 10.57 31.19 5.88
N ASP A 445 11.63 30.71 6.54
CA ASP A 445 12.84 30.21 5.87
C ASP A 445 12.49 29.01 4.98
N PHE A 446 11.78 28.02 5.51
CA PHE A 446 11.30 26.88 4.72
C PHE A 446 10.48 27.32 3.52
N ARG A 447 9.52 28.24 3.72
CA ARG A 447 8.67 28.71 2.62
C ARG A 447 9.48 29.39 1.52
N ARG A 448 10.53 30.14 1.88
CA ARG A 448 11.45 30.72 0.90
C ARG A 448 12.19 29.62 0.12
N GLU A 449 12.70 28.60 0.80
CA GLU A 449 13.41 27.49 0.14
C GLU A 449 12.47 26.68 -0.76
N LEU A 450 11.20 26.49 -0.38
CA LEU A 450 10.22 25.82 -1.24
C LEU A 450 9.84 26.67 -2.47
N GLN A 451 9.70 28.00 -2.32
CA GLN A 451 9.56 28.90 -3.47
C GLN A 451 10.78 28.81 -4.40
N LEU A 452 11.98 28.71 -3.85
CA LEU A 452 13.21 28.55 -4.63
C LEU A 452 13.20 27.22 -5.40
N ARG A 453 12.82 26.11 -4.77
CA ARG A 453 12.68 24.80 -5.43
C ARG A 453 11.64 24.82 -6.55
N LEU A 454 10.47 25.41 -6.31
CA LEU A 454 9.43 25.60 -7.33
C LEU A 454 9.92 26.48 -8.49
N ALA A 455 10.76 27.47 -8.22
CA ALA A 455 11.35 28.32 -9.26
C ALA A 455 12.38 27.55 -10.09
N SER A 456 13.25 26.76 -9.45
CA SER A 456 14.20 25.88 -10.12
C SER A 456 13.52 24.84 -10.99
N GLY A 457 12.35 24.34 -10.59
CA GLY A 457 11.50 23.44 -11.40
C GLY A 457 10.69 24.15 -12.49
N GLY A 458 10.82 25.47 -12.67
CA GLY A 458 10.10 26.24 -13.68
C GLY A 458 8.63 26.53 -13.35
N TYR A 459 8.15 26.15 -12.16
CA TYR A 459 6.76 26.33 -11.74
C TYR A 459 6.47 27.71 -11.14
N TYR A 460 7.49 28.42 -10.64
CA TYR A 460 7.32 29.69 -9.91
C TYR A 460 8.26 30.80 -10.41
N GLY A 461 7.71 31.98 -10.71
CA GLY A 461 8.47 33.15 -11.16
C GLY A 461 8.30 34.38 -10.25
N GLY A 462 7.74 34.21 -9.06
CA GLY A 462 7.50 35.29 -8.11
C GLY A 462 8.67 35.56 -7.16
N ALA A 463 8.47 36.45 -6.20
CA ALA A 463 9.47 36.77 -5.18
C ALA A 463 9.72 35.57 -4.24
N LEU A 464 10.99 35.38 -3.86
CA LEU A 464 11.45 34.38 -2.88
C LEU A 464 11.42 35.00 -1.47
N ASP A 465 10.22 35.33 -0.98
CA ASP A 465 10.02 36.12 0.24
C ASP A 465 9.42 35.32 1.41
N GLY A 466 9.02 34.07 1.16
CA GLY A 466 8.35 33.20 2.10
C GLY A 466 6.92 33.64 2.44
N ALA A 467 6.29 34.52 1.65
CA ALA A 467 4.92 34.98 1.92
C ALA A 467 3.86 33.92 1.59
N PHE A 468 4.14 33.02 0.63
CA PHE A 468 3.19 31.99 0.15
C PHE A 468 1.84 32.60 -0.27
N GLY A 469 1.91 33.52 -1.23
CA GLY A 469 0.72 34.12 -1.84
C GLY A 469 0.11 33.24 -2.93
N ARG A 470 -0.93 33.76 -3.59
CA ARG A 470 -1.65 33.08 -4.67
C ARG A 470 -0.72 32.51 -5.76
N SER A 471 0.29 33.26 -6.17
CA SER A 471 1.26 32.83 -7.19
C SER A 471 2.05 31.57 -6.77
N THR A 472 2.35 31.40 -5.49
CA THR A 472 3.00 30.19 -4.98
C THR A 472 2.03 29.01 -4.92
N LEU A 473 0.78 29.26 -4.53
CA LEU A 473 -0.26 28.22 -4.52
C LEU A 473 -0.59 27.72 -5.94
N ASP A 474 -0.66 28.63 -6.90
CA ASP A 474 -0.84 28.30 -8.32
C ASP A 474 0.36 27.50 -8.85
N ALA A 475 1.59 27.82 -8.42
CA ALA A 475 2.78 27.05 -8.78
C ALA A 475 2.73 25.60 -8.24
N ILE A 476 2.34 25.43 -6.97
CA ILE A 476 2.20 24.11 -6.35
C ILE A 476 1.11 23.29 -7.07
N SER A 477 -0.02 23.93 -7.41
CA SER A 477 -1.12 23.25 -8.12
C SER A 477 -0.68 22.81 -9.52
N ARG A 478 -0.01 23.68 -10.29
CA ARG A 478 0.53 23.33 -11.61
C ARG A 478 1.50 22.16 -11.55
N MET A 479 2.38 22.12 -10.55
CA MET A 479 3.33 21.03 -10.40
C MET A 479 2.62 19.67 -10.21
N VAL A 480 1.62 19.63 -9.34
CA VAL A 480 0.84 18.41 -9.07
C VAL A 480 -0.03 18.00 -10.27
N GLU A 481 -0.54 18.96 -11.05
CA GLU A 481 -1.36 18.70 -12.24
C GLU A 481 -0.57 18.22 -13.46
N THR A 482 0.75 18.48 -13.52
CA THR A 482 1.61 18.03 -14.63
C THR A 482 2.01 16.55 -14.56
N GLN A 483 1.47 15.81 -13.60
CA GLN A 483 1.74 14.39 -13.34
C GLN A 483 0.49 13.55 -13.54
#